data_AF-A0AAV1L0G1-F1
#
_entry.id   AF-A0AAV1L0G1-F1
#
_cell.length_a   1.000
_cell.length_b   1.000
_cell.length_c   1.000
_cell.angle_alpha   90.00
_cell.angle_beta   90.00
_cell.angle_gamma   90.00
#
_symmetry.space_group_name_H-M   'P 1'
#
loop_
_entity.id
_entity.type
_entity.pdbx_description
1 polymer ?
#
loop_
_entity_poly.entity_id
_entity_poly.type
_entity_poly.pdbx_seq_one_letter_code
_entity_poly.pdbx_strand_id
1 'polypeptide(L)'
;MRNTWLKLARRDPKALSIKTKLYFCEDHFYLENDMENYTQYKIMGSVKRIRMKPNCIPSRFDCQVDRKRKFTPNKSRNAFIKWQRMSTIKESEEIMRNEEKHVKSLPSCIQDFLLLQNKCDKAVQVVPAQEHKSI
;
A
#
# COMPACT_ATOMS: atom_id res chain seq x y z
N MET A 1 -11.94 -12.78 27.18
CA MET A 1 -12.06 -13.48 25.87
C MET A 1 -11.31 -12.80 24.73
N ARG A 2 -11.55 -11.50 24.43
CA ARG A 2 -10.93 -10.82 23.27
C ARG A 2 -9.41 -10.95 23.20
N ASN A 3 -8.68 -10.67 24.28
CA ASN A 3 -7.22 -10.75 24.28
C ASN A 3 -6.71 -12.17 24.02
N THR A 4 -7.40 -13.19 24.55
CA THR A 4 -7.09 -14.60 24.29
C THR A 4 -7.24 -14.94 22.80
N TRP A 5 -8.35 -14.51 22.20
CA TRP A 5 -8.62 -14.68 20.76
C TRP A 5 -7.56 -13.99 19.89
N LEU A 6 -7.13 -12.79 20.27
CA LEU A 6 -6.05 -12.07 19.56
C LEU A 6 -4.70 -12.79 19.67
N LYS A 7 -4.36 -13.30 20.85
CA LYS A 7 -3.13 -14.08 21.05
C LYS A 7 -3.12 -15.35 20.20
N LEU A 8 -4.25 -16.07 20.13
CA LEU A 8 -4.39 -17.26 19.29
C LEU A 8 -4.28 -16.93 17.79
N ALA A 9 -4.78 -15.77 17.38
CA ALA A 9 -4.58 -15.26 16.02
C ALA A 9 -3.15 -14.73 15.75
N ARG A 10 -2.21 -14.86 16.71
CA ARG A 10 -0.86 -14.29 16.66
C ARG A 10 -0.86 -12.78 16.40
N ARG A 11 -1.81 -12.06 16.97
CA ARG A 11 -1.93 -10.59 16.90
C ARG A 11 -1.68 -9.95 18.25
N ASP A 12 -1.00 -8.82 18.25
CA ASP A 12 -0.80 -8.01 19.45
C ASP A 12 -2.11 -7.30 19.83
N PRO A 13 -2.64 -7.50 21.05
CA PRO A 13 -3.80 -6.78 21.55
C PRO A 13 -3.63 -5.26 21.60
N LYS A 14 -2.41 -4.76 21.83
CA LYS A 14 -2.14 -3.32 21.96
C LYS A 14 -2.14 -2.59 20.61
N ALA A 15 -1.80 -3.31 19.53
CA ALA A 15 -1.76 -2.76 18.18
C ALA A 15 -3.16 -2.54 17.56
N LEU A 16 -4.22 -3.05 18.19
CA LEU A 16 -5.57 -3.03 17.66
C LEU A 16 -6.49 -2.20 18.54
N SER A 17 -7.25 -1.29 17.92
CA SER A 17 -8.29 -0.56 18.62
C SER A 17 -9.38 -1.49 19.16
N ILE A 18 -9.91 -1.18 20.34
CA ILE A 18 -10.98 -1.94 21.01
C ILE A 18 -12.24 -2.01 20.13
N LYS A 19 -12.48 -0.98 19.30
CA LYS A 19 -13.63 -0.91 18.40
C LYS A 19 -13.53 -1.87 17.20
N THR A 20 -12.35 -2.41 16.91
CA THR A 20 -12.16 -3.30 15.75
C THR A 20 -12.87 -4.64 15.99
N LYS A 21 -13.72 -5.03 15.04
CA LYS A 21 -14.39 -6.32 15.06
C LYS A 21 -13.54 -7.31 14.28
N LEU A 22 -13.19 -8.43 14.91
CA LEU A 22 -12.42 -9.51 14.32
C LEU A 22 -13.16 -10.80 14.58
N TYR A 23 -13.12 -11.68 13.59
CA TYR A 23 -13.86 -12.93 13.55
C TYR A 23 -12.90 -14.06 13.19
N PHE A 24 -13.20 -15.25 13.68
CA PHE A 24 -12.61 -16.49 13.19
C PHE A 24 -13.60 -17.16 12.25
N CYS A 25 -13.06 -17.83 11.23
CA CYS A 25 -13.83 -18.75 10.41
C CYS A 25 -14.30 -19.95 11.24
N GLU A 26 -15.32 -20.63 10.74
CA GLU A 26 -15.98 -21.78 11.38
C GLU A 26 -15.03 -22.98 11.59
N ASP A 27 -14.11 -23.17 10.64
CA ASP A 27 -13.09 -24.23 10.63
C ASP A 27 -12.16 -24.23 11.85
N HIS A 28 -12.09 -23.11 12.58
CA HIS A 28 -11.31 -22.99 13.81
C HIS A 28 -12.00 -23.56 15.06
N PHE A 29 -13.26 -23.96 14.96
CA PHE A 29 -14.08 -24.46 16.06
C PHE A 29 -14.51 -25.92 15.86
N TYR A 30 -14.77 -26.61 16.96
CA TYR A 30 -15.39 -27.93 16.96
C TYR A 30 -16.90 -27.78 17.18
N LEU A 31 -17.63 -27.46 16.11
CA LEU A 31 -19.01 -27.00 16.18
C LEU A 31 -19.97 -27.88 16.97
N GLU A 32 -19.82 -29.20 16.89
CA GLU A 32 -20.63 -30.15 17.66
C GLU A 32 -20.62 -29.86 19.16
N ASN A 33 -19.46 -29.46 19.69
CA ASN A 33 -19.26 -29.17 21.10
C ASN A 33 -19.28 -27.67 21.41
N ASP A 34 -18.89 -26.83 20.45
CA ASP A 34 -18.66 -25.40 20.65
C ASP A 34 -19.90 -24.54 20.34
N MET A 35 -20.82 -25.02 19.52
CA MET A 35 -22.04 -24.30 19.17
C MET A 35 -23.21 -24.74 20.07
N GLU A 36 -23.96 -23.77 20.58
CA GLU A 36 -25.10 -23.99 21.47
C GLU A 36 -26.29 -24.61 20.72
N ASN A 37 -26.54 -24.16 19.49
CA ASN A 37 -27.65 -24.62 18.65
C ASN A 37 -27.20 -25.54 17.50
N TYR A 38 -26.12 -26.29 17.70
CA TYR A 38 -25.59 -27.21 16.69
C TYR A 38 -26.64 -28.23 16.22
N THR A 39 -27.36 -28.87 17.14
CA THR A 39 -28.35 -29.91 16.82
C THR A 39 -29.46 -29.36 15.92
N GLN A 40 -29.96 -28.16 16.21
CA GLN A 40 -30.97 -27.50 15.38
C GLN A 40 -30.42 -27.20 13.98
N TYR A 41 -29.22 -26.63 13.92
CA TYR A 41 -28.52 -26.36 12.66
C TYR A 41 -28.31 -27.63 11.84
N LYS A 42 -27.92 -28.73 12.48
CA LYS A 42 -27.67 -30.02 11.81
C LYS A 42 -28.94 -30.66 11.28
N ILE A 43 -30.05 -30.60 12.01
CA ILE A 43 -31.34 -31.20 11.61
C ILE A 43 -32.04 -30.37 10.54
N MET A 44 -32.09 -29.04 10.72
CA MET A 44 -32.83 -28.14 9.83
C MET A 44 -32.01 -27.69 8.61
N GLY A 45 -30.69 -27.91 8.62
CA GLY A 45 -29.74 -27.41 7.63
C GLY A 45 -29.46 -25.90 7.75
N SER A 46 -30.24 -25.16 8.54
CA SER A 46 -30.04 -23.73 8.77
C SER A 46 -30.67 -23.27 10.09
N VAL A 47 -30.16 -22.16 10.62
CA VAL A 47 -30.73 -21.47 11.79
C VAL A 47 -30.74 -19.96 11.53
N LYS A 48 -31.69 -19.23 12.11
CA LYS A 48 -31.78 -17.76 11.99
C LYS A 48 -30.51 -17.05 12.49
N ARG A 49 -29.88 -17.58 13.52
CA ARG A 49 -28.61 -17.07 14.09
C ARG A 49 -27.81 -18.20 14.70
N ILE A 50 -26.54 -18.31 14.33
CA ILE A 50 -25.57 -19.21 14.96
C ILE A 50 -25.23 -18.66 16.35
N ARG A 51 -25.29 -19.52 17.37
CA ARG A 51 -24.95 -19.18 18.75
C ARG A 51 -23.83 -20.08 19.21
N MET A 52 -22.67 -19.48 19.48
CA MET A 52 -21.56 -20.20 20.11
C MET A 52 -21.78 -20.27 21.62
N LYS A 53 -21.32 -21.35 22.25
CA LYS A 53 -21.32 -21.44 23.72
C LYS A 53 -20.53 -20.28 24.32
N PRO A 54 -20.94 -19.76 25.50
CA PRO A 54 -20.18 -18.72 26.18
C PRO A 54 -18.78 -19.24 26.48
N ASN A 55 -17.78 -18.37 26.35
CA ASN A 55 -16.37 -18.68 26.58
C ASN A 55 -15.75 -19.73 25.64
N CYS A 56 -16.39 -20.05 24.51
CA CYS A 56 -15.78 -20.87 23.48
C CYS A 56 -14.47 -20.23 22.96
N ILE A 57 -13.44 -21.06 22.76
CA ILE A 57 -12.12 -20.64 22.29
C ILE A 57 -11.79 -21.44 21.03
N PRO A 58 -11.39 -20.79 19.93
CA PRO A 58 -10.95 -21.50 18.73
C PRO A 58 -9.73 -22.38 19.06
N SER A 59 -9.78 -23.64 18.66
CA SER A 59 -8.80 -24.67 19.01
C SER A 59 -8.04 -25.19 17.80
N ARG A 60 -8.63 -25.10 16.61
CA ARG A 60 -8.06 -25.64 15.36
C ARG A 60 -7.30 -24.56 14.61
N PHE A 61 -5.99 -24.73 14.47
CA PHE A 61 -5.11 -23.77 13.78
C PHE A 61 -4.23 -24.45 12.72
N ASP A 62 -4.82 -25.37 11.96
CA ASP A 62 -4.13 -26.08 10.87
C ASP A 62 -3.54 -25.10 9.83
N CYS A 63 -4.13 -23.90 9.69
CA CYS A 63 -3.61 -22.83 8.83
C CYS A 63 -2.33 -22.13 9.35
N GLN A 64 -1.93 -22.38 10.59
CA GLN A 64 -0.80 -21.75 11.27
C GLN A 64 0.46 -22.62 11.33
N VAL A 65 0.57 -23.69 10.52
CA VAL A 65 1.80 -24.49 10.37
C VAL A 65 2.98 -23.53 10.18
N ASP A 66 3.90 -23.48 11.14
CA ASP A 66 4.94 -22.46 11.36
C ASP A 66 5.21 -21.54 10.18
N ARG A 67 4.26 -20.64 9.93
CA ARG A 67 4.24 -19.87 8.71
C ARG A 67 5.32 -18.82 8.88
N LYS A 68 6.54 -19.12 8.43
CA LYS A 68 7.59 -18.11 8.26
C LYS A 68 6.94 -16.94 7.55
N ARG A 69 6.86 -15.81 8.25
CA ARG A 69 6.15 -14.61 7.81
C ARG A 69 6.67 -14.25 6.41
N LYS A 70 5.95 -14.60 5.34
CA LYS A 70 6.34 -14.22 3.97
C LYS A 70 6.35 -12.69 3.80
N PHE A 71 5.75 -11.96 4.74
CA PHE A 71 5.75 -10.50 4.76
C PHE A 71 7.06 -9.98 5.34
N THR A 72 7.98 -9.60 4.45
CA THR A 72 9.11 -8.72 4.77
C THR A 72 8.57 -7.31 5.00
N PRO A 73 8.73 -6.69 6.19
CA PRO A 73 8.19 -5.36 6.49
C PRO A 73 8.86 -4.22 5.71
N ASN A 74 9.90 -4.49 4.91
CA ASN A 74 10.77 -3.45 4.35
C ASN A 74 10.57 -3.09 2.88
N LYS A 75 9.63 -3.70 2.15
CA LYS A 75 9.34 -3.27 0.77
C LYS A 75 8.04 -2.47 0.77
N SER A 76 8.18 -1.16 0.61
CA SER A 76 7.06 -0.27 0.29
C SER A 76 6.20 -0.91 -0.80
N ARG A 77 4.88 -1.00 -0.60
CA ARG A 77 3.99 -1.61 -1.59
C ARG A 77 4.21 -0.92 -2.94
N ASN A 78 4.52 -1.69 -3.99
CA ASN A 78 4.81 -1.16 -5.32
C ASN A 78 3.75 -0.16 -5.82
N ALA A 79 2.49 -0.36 -5.43
CA ALA A 79 1.39 0.55 -5.71
C ALA A 79 1.59 1.96 -5.13
N PHE A 80 2.07 2.08 -3.89
CA PHE A 80 2.33 3.36 -3.23
C PHE A 80 3.46 4.12 -3.93
N ILE A 81 4.56 3.42 -4.25
CA ILE A 81 5.68 4.01 -5.00
C ILE A 81 5.25 4.46 -6.40
N LYS A 82 4.41 3.67 -7.08
CA LYS A 82 3.84 4.05 -8.38
C LYS A 82 2.99 5.32 -8.26
N TRP A 83 2.16 5.41 -7.23
CA TRP A 83 1.28 6.57 -7.01
C TRP A 83 2.08 7.85 -6.73
N GLN A 84 3.10 7.77 -5.89
CA GLN A 84 3.97 8.90 -5.58
C GLN A 84 4.70 9.41 -6.83
N ARG A 85 5.27 8.49 -7.64
CA ARG A 85 5.89 8.85 -8.93
C ARG A 85 4.92 9.54 -9.88
N MET A 86 3.71 8.99 -10.01
CA MET A 86 2.67 9.60 -10.87
C MET A 86 2.26 10.99 -10.39
N SER A 87 2.18 11.21 -9.07
CA SER A 87 1.88 12.52 -8.49
C SER A 87 2.96 13.55 -8.85
N THR A 88 4.24 13.21 -8.66
CA THR A 88 5.37 14.09 -8.97
C THR A 88 5.43 14.41 -10.47
N ILE A 89 5.22 13.41 -11.34
CA ILE A 89 5.20 13.63 -12.80
C ILE A 89 4.08 14.59 -13.16
N LYS A 90 2.86 14.36 -12.66
CA LYS A 90 1.70 15.19 -12.96
C LYS A 90 1.91 16.65 -12.54
N GLU A 91 2.49 16.86 -11.36
CA GLU A 91 2.85 18.19 -10.85
C GLU A 91 3.86 18.88 -11.77
N SER A 92 4.93 18.18 -12.17
CA SER A 92 5.94 18.74 -13.07
C SER A 92 5.39 19.09 -14.45
N GLU A 93 4.51 18.25 -15.01
CA GLU A 93 3.86 18.54 -16.29
C GLU A 93 2.90 19.74 -16.19
N GLU A 94 2.25 19.92 -15.05
CA GLU A 94 1.36 21.06 -14.82
C GLU A 94 2.13 22.37 -14.70
N ILE A 95 3.28 22.35 -14.02
CA ILE A 95 4.22 23.48 -13.97
C ILE A 95 4.70 23.82 -15.38
N MET A 96 5.17 22.85 -16.16
CA MET A 96 5.62 23.07 -17.54
C MET A 96 4.52 23.64 -18.43
N ARG A 97 3.29 23.12 -18.35
CA ARG A 97 2.14 23.64 -19.12
C ARG A 97 1.80 25.07 -18.72
N ASN A 98 1.93 25.43 -17.45
CA ASN A 98 1.63 26.77 -16.96
C ASN A 98 2.72 27.78 -17.33
N GLU A 99 4.00 27.38 -17.31
CA GLU A 99 5.10 28.22 -17.81
C GLU A 99 5.00 28.44 -19.32
N GLU A 100 4.67 27.42 -20.10
CA GLU A 100 4.46 27.58 -21.54
C GLU A 100 3.30 28.54 -21.86
N LYS A 101 2.21 28.50 -21.11
CA LYS A 101 1.09 29.44 -21.25
C LYS A 101 1.51 30.86 -20.87
N HIS A 102 2.33 31.01 -19.84
CA HIS A 102 2.87 32.30 -19.42
C HIS A 102 3.74 32.90 -20.54
N VAL A 103 4.69 32.15 -21.10
CA VAL A 103 5.56 32.60 -22.20
C VAL A 103 4.76 32.98 -23.46
N LYS A 104 3.72 32.22 -23.80
CA LYS A 104 2.84 32.50 -24.96
C LYS A 104 1.93 33.72 -24.77
N SER A 105 1.68 34.14 -23.53
CA SER A 105 0.87 35.31 -23.21
C SER A 105 1.65 36.64 -23.18
N LEU A 106 2.98 36.60 -23.28
CA LEU A 106 3.80 37.82 -23.31
C LEU A 106 3.84 38.48 -24.71
N PRO A 107 3.95 39.82 -24.78
CA PRO A 107 4.11 40.56 -26.04
C PRO A 107 5.29 40.04 -26.89
N SER A 108 5.12 39.99 -28.21
CA SER A 108 6.11 39.45 -29.18
C SER A 108 7.53 39.99 -29.00
N CYS A 109 7.68 41.27 -28.62
CA CYS A 109 8.99 41.90 -28.43
C CYS A 109 9.79 41.34 -27.24
N ILE A 110 9.13 40.74 -26.24
CA ILE A 110 9.78 40.14 -25.06
C ILE A 110 10.10 38.65 -25.31
N GLN A 111 9.31 37.98 -26.16
CA GLN A 111 9.56 36.59 -26.57
C GLN A 111 10.89 36.45 -27.34
N ASP A 112 11.22 37.42 -28.19
CA ASP A 112 12.47 37.45 -28.97
C ASP A 112 13.72 37.66 -28.09
N PHE A 113 13.59 38.42 -26.99
CA PHE A 113 14.69 38.66 -26.03
C PHE A 113 15.07 37.40 -25.24
N LEU A 114 14.07 36.65 -24.73
CA LEU A 114 14.31 35.42 -23.97
C LEU A 114 14.88 34.27 -24.85
N LEU A 115 14.52 34.23 -26.14
CA LEU A 115 15.09 33.25 -27.07
C LEU A 115 16.57 33.55 -27.40
N LEU A 116 16.98 34.82 -27.39
CA LEU A 116 18.37 35.23 -27.59
C LEU A 116 19.26 34.86 -26.38
N GLN A 117 18.75 35.01 -25.17
CA GLN A 117 19.47 34.67 -23.95
C GLN A 117 19.76 33.16 -23.86
N ASN A 118 18.79 32.31 -24.26
CA ASN A 118 18.96 30.86 -24.35
C ASN A 118 19.90 30.38 -25.48
N LYS A 119 20.16 31.21 -26.50
CA LYS A 119 21.15 30.92 -27.56
C LYS A 119 22.57 31.17 -27.08
N CYS A 120 22.79 32.11 -26.17
CA CYS A 120 24.12 32.42 -25.62
C CYS A 120 24.65 31.27 -24.74
N ASP A 121 23.79 30.58 -24.00
CA ASP A 121 24.22 29.48 -23.11
C ASP A 121 24.64 28.19 -23.85
N LYS A 122 24.14 27.98 -25.08
CA LYS A 122 24.49 26.80 -25.90
C LYS A 122 25.82 26.94 -26.66
N ALA A 123 26.37 28.15 -26.79
CA ALA A 123 27.61 28.39 -27.53
C ALA A 123 28.89 28.08 -26.72
N VAL A 124 28.76 27.82 -25.41
CA VAL A 124 29.87 27.39 -24.56
C VAL A 124 29.97 25.85 -24.58
N GLN A 125 30.19 25.26 -25.75
CA GLN A 125 30.72 23.89 -25.84
C GLN A 125 32.24 23.97 -25.89
N VAL A 126 32.85 23.67 -24.74
CA VAL A 126 34.30 23.52 -24.55
C VAL A 126 34.83 22.47 -25.52
N VAL A 127 35.83 22.83 -26.33
CA VAL A 127 36.55 21.93 -27.25
C VAL A 127 37.25 20.83 -26.42
N PRO A 128 37.18 19.54 -26.80
CA PRO A 128 37.90 18.50 -26.08
C PRO A 128 39.40 18.58 -26.36
N ALA A 129 40.21 18.52 -25.30
CA ALA A 129 41.67 18.48 -25.39
C ALA A 129 42.13 17.19 -26.10
N GLN A 130 42.95 17.32 -27.15
CA GLN A 130 43.59 16.19 -27.80
C GLN A 130 44.80 15.75 -26.98
N GLU A 131 44.79 14.50 -26.50
CA GLU A 131 45.92 13.88 -25.82
C GLU A 131 47.05 13.63 -26.83
N HIS A 132 48.18 14.31 -26.64
CA HIS A 132 49.43 13.98 -27.34
C HIS A 132 50.00 12.67 -26.80
N LYS A 133 49.90 11.59 -27.59
CA LYS A 133 50.74 10.41 -27.42
C LYS A 133 52.17 10.77 -27.80
N SER A 134 53.08 10.74 -26.82
CA SER A 134 54.52 10.75 -27.06
C SER A 134 55.01 9.32 -27.20
N ILE A 135 55.79 9.06 -28.26
CA ILE A 135 56.61 7.86 -28.46
C ILE A 135 57.93 8.06 -27.73
#